data_AF-A0A1I1EPF3-F1
#
_entry.id   AF-A0A1I1EPF3-F1
#
_cell.length_a   1.000
_cell.length_b   1.000
_cell.length_c   1.000
_cell.angle_alpha   90.00
_cell.angle_beta   90.00
_cell.angle_gamma   90.00
#
_symmetry.space_group_name_H-M   'P 1'
#
loop_
_entity.id
_entity.type
_entity.pdbx_description
1 polymer ?
#
loop_
_entity_poly.entity_id
_entity_poly.type
_entity_poly.pdbx_seq_one_letter_code
_entity_poly.pdbx_strand_id
1 'polypeptide(L)'
;MNEIHLSRSFLKRPLNSVVLILIVVLVTEILSWSMSYTAKSQRIEAAGGLWQYISLLVRIMVIPEVVSAIIITLVINLVHRWFKVRSVAADWFSVAKYELSFLPVLGLVYFLFIPFTQSIRYLLAKLPAYSFSDYWNGYILTSYTWPVYFVYLLPVLLLGYSALNLSLLIDFLKQDKT
;
A
#
# COMPACT_ATOMS: atom_id res chain seq x y z
N MET A 1 -16.33 -1.53 27.94
CA MET A 1 -15.77 -2.50 26.98
C MET A 1 -14.28 -2.54 27.16
N ASN A 2 -13.72 -3.65 27.67
CA ASN A 2 -12.30 -3.70 28.02
C ASN A 2 -11.42 -4.32 26.91
N GLU A 3 -12.02 -5.02 25.95
CA GLU A 3 -11.29 -5.69 24.86
C GLU A 3 -11.99 -5.51 23.52
N ILE A 4 -11.19 -5.40 22.46
CA ILE A 4 -11.60 -5.39 21.06
C ILE A 4 -11.29 -6.78 20.49
N HIS A 5 -12.33 -7.57 20.20
CA HIS A 5 -12.19 -8.85 19.52
C HIS A 5 -11.92 -8.68 18.02
N LEU A 6 -10.81 -9.25 17.54
CA LEU A 6 -10.37 -9.12 16.16
C LEU A 6 -11.10 -10.11 15.24
N SER A 7 -12.09 -9.64 14.48
CA SER A 7 -12.80 -10.46 13.48
C SER A 7 -11.95 -10.68 12.23
N ARG A 8 -11.03 -9.74 11.95
CA ARG A 8 -10.20 -9.68 10.72
C ARG A 8 -11.05 -9.62 9.45
N SER A 9 -12.32 -9.21 9.56
CA SER A 9 -13.25 -9.16 8.44
C SER A 9 -12.80 -8.19 7.35
N PHE A 10 -12.14 -7.09 7.72
CA PHE A 10 -11.52 -6.14 6.81
C PHE A 10 -10.35 -6.75 6.04
N LEU A 11 -9.41 -7.38 6.76
CA LEU A 11 -8.19 -7.97 6.19
C LEU A 11 -8.46 -9.19 5.28
N LYS A 12 -9.61 -9.85 5.43
CA LYS A 12 -10.03 -10.98 4.58
C LYS A 12 -10.52 -10.53 3.20
N ARG A 13 -10.86 -9.25 3.01
CA ARG A 13 -11.44 -8.73 1.76
C ARG A 13 -10.42 -7.83 1.05
N PRO A 14 -9.68 -8.33 0.04
CA PRO A 14 -8.62 -7.56 -0.62
C PRO A 14 -9.12 -6.31 -1.34
N LEU A 15 -10.42 -6.24 -1.68
CA LEU A 15 -11.05 -5.05 -2.25
C LEU A 15 -11.05 -3.85 -1.30
N ASN A 16 -11.03 -4.07 0.01
CA ASN A 16 -10.96 -2.98 0.97
C ASN A 16 -9.60 -2.26 0.90
N SER A 17 -8.53 -3.00 0.56
CA SER A 17 -7.19 -2.45 0.35
C SER A 17 -7.14 -1.56 -0.90
N VAL A 18 -7.96 -1.84 -1.92
CA VAL A 18 -8.08 -1.00 -3.11
C VAL A 18 -8.65 0.38 -2.76
N VAL A 19 -9.69 0.43 -1.93
CA VAL A 19 -10.26 1.72 -1.47
C VAL A 19 -9.23 2.55 -0.73
N LEU A 20 -8.43 1.92 0.14
CA LEU A 20 -7.37 2.58 0.89
C LEU A 20 -6.31 3.19 -0.04
N ILE A 21 -5.88 2.45 -1.07
CA ILE A 21 -4.95 2.96 -2.08
C ILE A 21 -5.55 4.12 -2.85
N LEU A 22 -6.82 4.02 -3.26
CA LEU A 22 -7.47 5.11 -3.99
C LEU A 22 -7.47 6.41 -3.18
N ILE A 23 -7.72 6.32 -1.87
CA ILE A 23 -7.63 7.48 -0.96
C ILE A 23 -6.20 8.01 -0.92
N VAL A 24 -5.20 7.15 -0.73
CA VAL A 24 -3.79 7.56 -0.69
C VAL A 24 -3.38 8.22 -2.01
N VAL A 25 -3.70 7.62 -3.14
CA VAL A 25 -3.41 8.14 -4.48
C VAL A 25 -4.06 9.51 -4.67
N LEU A 26 -5.34 9.64 -4.34
CA LEU A 26 -6.06 10.93 -4.43
C LEU A 26 -5.38 12.01 -3.59
N VAL A 27 -5.03 11.72 -2.34
CA VAL A 27 -4.34 12.68 -1.46
C VAL A 27 -2.97 13.05 -2.04
N THR A 28 -2.18 12.06 -2.47
CA THR A 28 -0.86 12.32 -3.06
C THR A 28 -0.95 13.14 -4.35
N GLU A 29 -1.97 12.90 -5.16
CA GLU A 29 -2.17 13.65 -6.40
C GLU A 29 -2.62 15.08 -6.13
N ILE A 30 -3.56 15.31 -5.22
CA ILE A 30 -3.99 16.66 -4.82
C ILE A 30 -2.79 17.46 -4.29
N LEU A 31 -1.98 16.87 -3.41
CA LEU A 31 -0.77 17.51 -2.90
C LEU A 31 0.26 17.76 -4.01
N SER A 32 0.45 16.80 -4.90
CA SER A 32 1.40 16.93 -6.01
C SER A 32 0.99 18.02 -7.00
N TRP A 33 -0.31 18.19 -7.27
CA TRP A 33 -0.86 19.29 -8.06
C TRP A 33 -0.63 20.65 -7.39
N SER A 34 -0.80 20.72 -6.07
CA SER A 34 -0.52 21.95 -5.31
C SER A 34 0.95 22.34 -5.34
N MET A 35 1.87 21.38 -5.30
CA MET A 35 3.31 21.64 -5.25
C MET A 35 3.97 21.80 -6.63
N SER A 36 3.42 21.18 -7.69
CA SER A 36 4.11 21.03 -8.98
C SER A 36 3.20 21.23 -10.19
N TYR A 37 2.35 22.26 -10.14
CA TYR A 37 1.39 22.58 -11.20
C TYR A 37 2.02 22.64 -12.60
N THR A 38 3.14 23.36 -12.75
CA THR A 38 3.83 23.56 -14.04
C THR A 38 4.44 22.27 -14.60
N ALA A 39 4.96 21.40 -13.75
CA ALA A 39 5.50 20.11 -14.17
C ALA A 39 4.38 19.15 -14.59
N LYS A 40 3.21 19.22 -13.94
CA LYS A 40 2.05 18.38 -14.30
C LYS A 40 1.37 18.85 -15.58
N SER A 41 1.22 20.15 -15.80
CA SER A 41 0.66 20.66 -17.05
C SER A 41 1.50 20.23 -18.26
N GLN A 42 2.83 20.30 -18.17
CA GLN A 42 3.74 19.80 -19.20
C GLN A 42 3.60 18.29 -19.45
N ARG A 43 3.40 17.49 -18.39
CA ARG A 43 3.17 16.03 -18.53
C ARG A 43 1.82 15.71 -19.19
N ILE A 44 0.80 16.53 -18.98
CA ILE A 44 -0.51 16.37 -19.63
C ILE A 44 -0.41 16.66 -21.13
N GLU A 45 0.26 17.76 -21.48
CA GLU A 45 0.51 18.12 -22.88
C GLU A 45 1.33 17.03 -23.58
N ALA A 46 2.39 16.54 -22.94
CA ALA A 46 3.20 15.44 -23.46
C ALA A 46 2.44 14.11 -23.57
N ALA A 47 1.44 13.87 -22.72
CA ALA A 47 0.59 12.68 -22.79
C ALA A 47 -0.50 12.77 -23.88
N GLY A 48 -0.68 13.92 -24.52
CA GLY A 48 -1.70 14.13 -25.55
C GLY A 48 -3.10 14.45 -24.99
N GLY A 49 -3.19 14.90 -23.73
CA GLY A 49 -4.44 15.32 -23.10
C GLY A 49 -4.67 14.76 -21.69
N LEU A 50 -5.67 15.31 -21.01
CA LEU A 50 -6.02 14.94 -19.63
C LEU A 50 -6.40 13.46 -19.47
N TRP A 51 -7.18 12.93 -20.41
CA TRP A 51 -7.66 11.54 -20.34
C TRP A 51 -6.53 10.52 -20.51
N GLN A 52 -5.60 10.80 -21.43
CA GLN A 52 -4.41 10.00 -21.65
C GLN A 52 -3.49 10.03 -20.44
N TYR A 53 -3.30 11.22 -19.83
CA TYR A 53 -2.57 11.36 -18.59
C TYR A 53 -3.19 10.56 -17.44
N ILE A 54 -4.51 10.64 -17.23
CA ILE A 54 -5.22 9.88 -16.19
C ILE A 54 -5.08 8.37 -16.44
N SER A 55 -5.28 7.92 -17.67
CA SER A 55 -5.11 6.50 -18.04
C SER A 55 -3.69 6.00 -17.74
N LEU A 56 -2.68 6.79 -18.11
CA LEU A 56 -1.28 6.47 -17.85
C LEU A 56 -0.96 6.45 -16.35
N LEU A 57 -1.51 7.39 -15.59
CA LEU A 57 -1.37 7.47 -14.14
C LEU A 57 -1.96 6.24 -13.47
N VAL A 58 -3.24 5.92 -13.76
CA VAL A 58 -3.89 4.72 -13.22
C VAL A 58 -3.08 3.47 -13.55
N ARG A 59 -2.65 3.35 -14.80
CA ARG A 59 -1.91 2.19 -15.28
C ARG A 59 -0.55 2.01 -14.60
N ILE A 60 0.22 3.07 -14.41
CA ILE A 60 1.61 2.97 -13.94
C ILE A 60 1.74 3.15 -12.40
N MET A 61 0.77 3.82 -11.77
CA MET A 61 0.83 4.21 -10.35
C MET A 61 -0.28 3.62 -9.47
N VAL A 62 -1.43 3.22 -10.03
CA VAL A 62 -2.50 2.62 -9.21
C VAL A 62 -2.43 1.10 -9.27
N ILE A 63 -2.32 0.52 -10.47
CA ILE A 63 -2.35 -0.94 -10.65
C ILE A 63 -1.21 -1.66 -9.90
N PRO A 64 0.07 -1.24 -10.00
CA PRO A 64 1.14 -1.94 -9.26
C PRO A 64 0.97 -1.81 -7.74
N GLU A 65 0.49 -0.67 -7.28
CA GLU A 65 0.29 -0.34 -5.88
C GLU A 65 -0.85 -1.16 -5.26
N VAL A 66 -1.89 -1.47 -6.05
CA VAL A 66 -2.92 -2.47 -5.70
C VAL A 66 -2.31 -3.81 -5.33
N VAL A 67 -1.32 -4.26 -6.09
CA VAL A 67 -0.62 -5.52 -5.78
C VAL A 67 0.13 -5.41 -4.47
N SER A 68 0.85 -4.31 -4.24
CA SER A 68 1.53 -4.05 -2.97
C SER A 68 0.57 -4.09 -1.78
N ALA A 69 -0.56 -3.39 -1.83
CA ALA A 69 -1.48 -3.35 -0.69
C ALA A 69 -2.20 -4.69 -0.46
N ILE A 70 -2.52 -5.43 -1.52
CA ILE A 70 -3.06 -6.80 -1.39
C ILE A 70 -2.04 -7.66 -0.64
N ILE A 71 -0.77 -7.65 -1.04
CA ILE A 71 0.28 -8.45 -0.38
C ILE A 71 0.47 -7.99 1.07
N ILE A 72 0.55 -6.69 1.35
CA ILE A 72 0.65 -6.15 2.72
C ILE A 72 -0.51 -6.64 3.59
N THR A 73 -1.74 -6.53 3.09
CA THR A 73 -2.94 -6.96 3.83
C THR A 73 -2.94 -8.46 4.10
N LEU A 74 -2.50 -9.26 3.12
CA LEU A 74 -2.35 -10.71 3.26
C LEU A 74 -1.29 -11.07 4.31
N VAL A 75 -0.13 -10.40 4.30
CA VAL A 75 0.93 -10.63 5.29
C VAL A 75 0.47 -10.23 6.69
N ILE A 76 -0.20 -9.09 6.85
CA ILE A 76 -0.79 -8.70 8.13
C ILE A 76 -1.77 -9.78 8.63
N ASN A 77 -2.67 -10.27 7.77
CA ASN A 77 -3.62 -11.32 8.13
C ASN A 77 -2.91 -12.65 8.48
N LEU A 78 -1.81 -12.97 7.78
CA LEU A 78 -1.00 -14.15 8.06
C LEU A 78 -0.35 -14.07 9.43
N VAL A 79 0.25 -12.93 9.77
CA VAL A 79 0.83 -12.66 11.10
C VAL A 79 -0.23 -12.79 12.20
N HIS A 80 -1.43 -12.22 12.00
CA HIS A 80 -2.54 -12.41 12.94
C HIS A 80 -2.90 -13.88 13.17
N ARG A 81 -2.87 -14.70 12.11
CA ARG A 81 -3.15 -16.14 12.20
C ARG A 81 -2.03 -16.88 12.92
N TRP A 82 -0.78 -16.60 12.59
CA TRP A 82 0.40 -17.25 13.16
C TRP A 82 0.58 -16.94 14.64
N PHE A 83 0.49 -15.68 15.03
CA PHE A 83 0.61 -15.25 16.42
C PHE A 83 -0.70 -15.40 17.22
N LYS A 84 -1.78 -15.90 16.59
CA LYS A 84 -3.09 -16.13 17.21
C LYS A 84 -3.61 -14.89 17.95
N VAL A 85 -3.38 -13.70 17.42
CA VAL A 85 -3.88 -12.44 18.00
C VAL A 85 -5.40 -12.40 17.82
N ARG A 86 -6.14 -12.52 18.92
CA ARG A 86 -7.61 -12.65 18.94
C ARG A 86 -8.33 -11.46 19.56
N SER A 87 -7.70 -10.78 20.51
CA SER A 87 -8.20 -9.54 21.09
C SER A 87 -7.06 -8.59 21.39
N VAL A 88 -7.39 -7.31 21.44
CA VAL A 88 -6.51 -6.23 21.91
C VAL A 88 -7.30 -5.46 22.95
N ALA A 89 -6.71 -5.18 24.11
CA ALA A 89 -7.41 -4.36 25.12
C ALA A 89 -7.68 -2.95 24.57
N ALA A 90 -8.84 -2.38 24.92
CA ALA A 90 -9.32 -1.10 24.39
C ALA A 90 -8.63 0.12 25.05
N ASP A 91 -7.39 -0.03 25.50
CA ASP A 91 -6.58 1.03 26.07
C ASP A 91 -5.48 1.46 25.09
N TRP A 92 -5.11 2.74 25.15
CA TRP A 92 -4.13 3.34 24.25
C TRP A 92 -2.78 2.62 24.26
N PHE A 93 -2.35 2.09 25.40
CA PHE A 93 -1.05 1.43 25.52
C PHE A 93 -1.04 0.06 24.86
N SER A 94 -2.10 -0.73 25.04
CA SER A 94 -2.27 -2.02 24.38
C SER A 94 -2.40 -1.89 22.87
N VAL A 95 -3.14 -0.88 22.40
CA VAL A 95 -3.22 -0.56 20.95
C VAL A 95 -1.86 -0.18 20.40
N ALA A 96 -1.13 0.73 21.06
CA ALA A 96 0.20 1.15 20.61
C ALA A 96 1.20 -0.02 20.61
N LYS A 97 1.19 -0.87 21.63
CA LYS A 97 2.05 -2.07 21.70
C LYS A 97 1.72 -3.06 20.58
N TYR A 98 0.43 -3.26 20.30
CA TYR A 98 -0.03 -4.07 19.19
C TYR A 98 0.49 -3.50 17.85
N GLU A 99 0.31 -2.21 17.59
CA GLU A 99 0.82 -1.58 16.36
C GLU A 99 2.34 -1.67 16.22
N LEU A 100 3.08 -1.42 17.30
CA LEU A 100 4.54 -1.48 17.31
C LEU A 100 5.05 -2.89 16.98
N SER A 101 4.30 -3.94 17.37
CA SER A 101 4.65 -5.33 17.05
C SER A 101 4.63 -5.64 15.55
N PHE A 102 3.91 -4.85 14.75
CA PHE A 102 3.86 -4.99 13.28
C PHE A 102 4.95 -4.18 12.55
N LEU A 103 5.68 -3.29 13.23
CA LEU A 103 6.77 -2.53 12.61
C LEU A 103 7.80 -3.42 11.90
N PRO A 104 8.36 -4.48 12.52
CA PRO A 104 9.31 -5.36 11.83
C PRO A 104 8.67 -6.12 10.66
N VAL A 105 7.39 -6.48 10.78
CA VAL A 105 6.63 -7.13 9.69
C VAL A 105 6.52 -6.19 8.49
N LEU A 106 6.15 -4.93 8.72
CA LEU A 106 6.01 -3.92 7.67
C LEU A 106 7.36 -3.50 7.08
N GLY A 107 8.45 -3.53 7.86
CA GLY A 107 9.79 -3.33 7.31
C GLY A 107 10.19 -4.46 6.36
N LEU A 108 9.88 -5.70 6.71
CA LEU A 108 10.26 -6.87 5.92
C LEU A 108 9.34 -7.16 4.74
N VAL A 109 8.06 -6.77 4.80
CA VAL A 109 7.09 -7.05 3.73
C VAL A 109 7.49 -6.38 2.41
N TYR A 110 8.27 -5.30 2.46
CA TYR A 110 8.87 -4.67 1.30
C TYR A 110 9.54 -5.66 0.36
N PHE A 111 10.41 -6.52 0.90
CA PHE A 111 11.18 -7.48 0.11
C PHE A 111 10.31 -8.56 -0.52
N LEU A 112 9.10 -8.78 0.01
CA LEU A 112 8.15 -9.74 -0.52
C LEU A 112 7.35 -9.19 -1.70
N PHE A 113 6.79 -7.99 -1.58
CA PHE A 113 5.94 -7.45 -2.65
C PHE A 113 6.73 -6.78 -3.78
N ILE A 114 7.91 -6.21 -3.50
CA ILE A 114 8.64 -5.40 -4.46
C ILE A 114 8.93 -6.10 -5.80
N PRO A 115 9.34 -7.39 -5.88
CA PRO A 115 9.57 -8.01 -7.19
C PRO A 115 8.28 -8.12 -8.00
N PHE A 116 7.14 -8.39 -7.36
CA PHE A 116 5.84 -8.51 -8.04
C PHE A 116 5.36 -7.14 -8.54
N THR A 117 5.40 -6.14 -7.67
CA THR A 117 4.98 -4.77 -8.00
C THR A 117 5.81 -4.20 -9.13
N GLN A 118 7.14 -4.36 -9.09
CA GLN A 118 8.01 -3.85 -10.13
C GLN A 118 7.88 -4.63 -11.44
N SER A 119 7.61 -5.93 -11.40
CA SER A 119 7.30 -6.73 -12.60
C SER A 119 6.06 -6.20 -13.30
N ILE A 120 4.98 -5.97 -12.55
CA ILE A 120 3.73 -5.43 -13.10
C ILE A 120 3.96 -4.01 -13.64
N ARG A 121 4.65 -3.17 -12.88
CA ARG A 121 4.98 -1.81 -13.32
C ARG A 121 5.79 -1.81 -14.62
N TYR A 122 6.79 -2.68 -14.73
CA TYR A 122 7.59 -2.82 -15.94
C TYR A 122 6.73 -3.22 -17.15
N LEU A 123 5.91 -4.27 -17.00
CA LEU A 123 5.01 -4.74 -18.07
C LEU A 123 4.05 -3.64 -18.54
N LEU A 124 3.55 -2.83 -17.60
CA LEU A 124 2.62 -1.76 -17.91
C LEU A 124 3.30 -0.51 -18.48
N ALA A 125 4.51 -0.18 -18.03
CA ALA A 125 5.23 1.03 -18.46
C ALA A 125 5.96 0.85 -19.80
N LYS A 126 6.44 -0.35 -20.11
CA LYS A 126 7.28 -0.61 -21.30
C LYS A 126 6.54 -1.28 -22.47
N LEU A 127 5.23 -1.48 -22.37
CA LEU A 127 4.45 -2.02 -23.48
C LEU A 127 4.60 -1.14 -24.75
N PRO A 128 4.88 -1.71 -25.94
CA PRO A 128 5.18 -3.11 -26.24
C PRO A 128 6.68 -3.46 -26.30
N ALA A 129 7.57 -2.48 -26.09
CA ALA A 129 9.01 -2.62 -26.24
C ALA A 129 9.68 -3.12 -24.94
N TYR A 130 9.73 -4.44 -24.80
CA TYR A 130 10.34 -5.10 -23.65
C TYR A 130 11.83 -5.40 -23.86
N SER A 131 12.64 -5.14 -22.82
CA SER A 131 14.06 -5.50 -22.69
C SER A 131 14.32 -6.17 -21.34
N PHE A 132 14.89 -7.38 -21.35
CA PHE A 132 15.25 -8.06 -20.10
C PHE A 132 16.30 -7.28 -19.29
N SER A 133 17.23 -6.59 -19.97
CA SER A 133 18.22 -5.74 -19.31
C SER A 133 17.56 -4.59 -18.55
N ASP A 134 16.58 -3.93 -19.17
CA ASP A 134 15.84 -2.82 -18.56
C ASP A 134 15.04 -3.31 -17.35
N TYR A 135 14.38 -4.45 -17.48
CA TYR A 135 13.64 -5.09 -16.39
C TYR A 135 14.56 -5.43 -15.21
N TRP A 136 15.63 -6.17 -15.47
CA TRP A 136 16.49 -6.68 -14.41
C TRP A 136 17.25 -5.55 -13.70
N ASN A 137 17.91 -4.68 -14.46
CA ASN A 137 18.75 -3.63 -13.90
C ASN A 137 17.90 -2.44 -13.40
N GLY A 138 16.92 -2.00 -14.19
CA GLY A 138 16.14 -0.80 -13.91
C GLY A 138 15.01 -1.01 -12.91
N TYR A 139 14.35 -2.18 -12.92
CA TYR A 139 13.15 -2.41 -12.10
C TYR A 139 13.42 -3.34 -10.91
N ILE A 140 14.21 -4.40 -11.09
CA ILE A 140 14.47 -5.37 -10.00
C ILE A 140 15.65 -4.91 -9.15
N LEU A 141 16.88 -4.90 -9.68
CA LEU A 141 18.07 -4.59 -8.88
C LEU A 141 18.04 -3.20 -8.25
N THR A 142 17.63 -2.19 -9.01
CA THR A 142 17.50 -0.81 -8.48
C THR A 142 16.54 -0.74 -7.30
N SER A 143 15.49 -1.57 -7.28
CA SER A 143 14.53 -1.59 -6.18
C SER A 143 15.10 -2.17 -4.88
N TYR A 144 16.15 -2.99 -4.93
CA TYR A 144 16.80 -3.50 -3.71
C TYR A 144 17.87 -2.56 -3.13
N THR A 145 17.99 -1.33 -3.65
CA THR A 145 18.92 -0.34 -3.10
C THR A 145 18.35 0.34 -1.85
N TRP A 146 19.22 0.70 -0.90
CA TRP A 146 18.81 1.38 0.33
C TRP A 146 18.00 2.66 0.11
N PRO A 147 18.37 3.57 -0.82
CA PRO A 147 17.58 4.77 -1.06
C PRO A 147 16.15 4.45 -1.49
N VAL A 148 15.98 3.47 -2.39
CA VAL A 148 14.65 3.05 -2.84
C VAL A 148 13.89 2.37 -1.72
N TYR A 149 14.54 1.51 -0.92
CA TYR A 149 13.92 0.91 0.26
C TYR A 149 13.31 1.97 1.20
N PHE A 150 14.07 2.99 1.59
CA PHE A 150 13.57 4.02 2.52
C PHE A 150 12.47 4.90 1.93
N VAL A 151 12.53 5.19 0.62
CA VAL A 151 11.45 5.90 -0.09
C VAL A 151 10.15 5.11 -0.07
N TYR A 152 10.23 3.78 -0.23
CA TYR A 152 9.05 2.91 -0.20
C TYR A 152 8.62 2.49 1.20
N LEU A 153 9.51 2.58 2.20
CA LEU A 153 9.16 2.25 3.57
C LEU A 153 8.01 3.13 4.08
N LEU A 154 8.06 4.43 3.80
CA LEU A 154 7.01 5.36 4.22
C LEU A 154 5.61 4.97 3.69
N PRO A 155 5.37 4.77 2.38
CA PRO A 155 4.07 4.34 1.89
C PRO A 155 3.68 2.94 2.39
N VAL A 156 4.64 2.02 2.60
CA VAL A 156 4.35 0.71 3.20
C VAL A 156 3.85 0.82 4.63
N LEU A 157 4.50 1.65 5.45
CA LEU A 157 4.08 1.92 6.82
C LEU A 157 2.70 2.58 6.83
N LEU A 158 2.47 3.60 5.99
CA LEU A 158 1.17 4.26 5.89
C LEU A 158 0.06 3.27 5.52
N LEU A 159 0.24 2.47 4.47
CA LEU A 159 -0.75 1.48 4.04
C LEU A 159 -0.98 0.40 5.11
N GLY A 160 0.10 -0.12 5.69
CA GLY A 160 0.05 -1.17 6.70
C GLY A 160 -0.65 -0.73 7.97
N TYR A 161 -0.28 0.42 8.53
CA TYR A 161 -0.90 0.97 9.73
C TYR A 161 -2.34 1.44 9.49
N SER A 162 -2.64 1.99 8.31
CA SER A 162 -4.03 2.31 7.96
C SER A 162 -4.88 1.05 7.90
N ALA A 163 -4.37 -0.05 7.35
CA ALA A 163 -5.09 -1.33 7.31
C ALA A 163 -5.30 -1.92 8.71
N LEU A 164 -4.31 -1.83 9.59
CA LEU A 164 -4.43 -2.25 11.01
C LEU A 164 -5.48 -1.42 11.75
N ASN A 165 -5.39 -0.09 11.67
CA ASN A 165 -6.31 0.84 12.32
C ASN A 165 -7.74 0.68 11.84
N LEU A 166 -7.95 0.58 10.52
CA LEU A 166 -9.29 0.36 9.97
C LEU A 166 -9.86 -1.00 10.39
N SER A 167 -9.03 -2.04 10.47
CA SER A 167 -9.48 -3.33 10.99
C SER A 167 -9.90 -3.22 12.45
N LEU A 168 -9.13 -2.55 13.30
CA LEU A 168 -9.45 -2.31 14.71
C LEU A 168 -10.73 -1.49 14.86
N LEU A 169 -10.85 -0.38 14.14
CA LEU A 169 -12.00 0.52 14.19
C LEU A 169 -13.30 -0.19 13.77
N ILE A 170 -13.27 -0.97 12.68
CA ILE A 170 -14.43 -1.73 12.22
C ILE A 170 -14.84 -2.77 13.26
N ASP A 171 -13.88 -3.44 13.88
CA ASP A 171 -14.16 -4.47 14.89
C ASP A 171 -14.70 -3.83 16.18
N PHE A 172 -14.19 -2.67 16.58
CA PHE A 172 -14.70 -1.87 17.70
C PHE A 172 -16.15 -1.40 17.47
N LEU A 173 -16.43 -0.78 16.31
CA LEU A 173 -17.77 -0.28 15.96
C LEU A 173 -18.82 -1.39 15.81
N LYS A 174 -18.40 -2.61 15.48
CA LYS A 174 -19.30 -3.76 15.44
C LYS A 174 -19.65 -4.24 16.84
N GLN A 175 -18.68 -4.25 17.75
CA GLN A 175 -18.89 -4.66 19.14
C GLN A 175 -19.80 -3.68 19.89
N ASP A 176 -19.64 -2.37 19.67
CA ASP A 176 -20.53 -1.35 20.25
C ASP A 176 -22.00 -1.47 19.82
N LYS A 177 -22.27 -2.12 18.68
CA LYS A 177 -23.62 -2.31 18.12
C LYS A 177 -24.28 -3.63 18.54
N THR A 178 -23.59 -4.46 19.31
CA THR A 178 -24.08 -5.78 19.75
C THR A 178 -24.31 -5.77 21.25
#